data_AF-A0AAJ4GET4-F1
#
_entry.id   AF-A0AAJ4GET4-F1
#
_cell.length_a   1.000
_cell.length_b   1.000
_cell.length_c   1.000
_cell.angle_alpha   90.00
_cell.angle_beta   90.00
_cell.angle_gamma   90.00
#
_symmetry.space_group_name_H-M   'P 1'
#
loop_
_entity.id
_entity.type
_entity.pdbx_description
1 polymer ?
#
loop_
_entity_poly.entity_id
_entity_poly.type
_entity_poly.pdbx_seq_one_letter_code
_entity_poly.pdbx_strand_id
1 'polypeptide(L)' 'MNELVWPGMAVKWRKVAFTVNSTWQDGTVDLWDEGNHALIENVAASELEVI' A
#
# COMPACT_ATOMS: atom_id res chain seq x y z
N MET A 1 21.83 -4.75 10.87
CA MET A 1 21.63 -4.27 9.50
C MET A 1 21.53 -2.76 9.61
N ASN A 2 22.47 -2.03 9.03
CA ASN A 2 22.54 -0.57 9.20
C ASN A 2 21.60 0.07 8.18
N GLU A 3 20.55 0.73 8.67
CA GLU A 3 19.74 1.63 7.88
C GLU A 3 20.59 2.84 7.50
N LEU A 4 20.86 2.93 6.23
CA LEU A 4 21.59 4.01 5.61
C LEU A 4 20.52 5.13 5.52
N VAL A 5 20.65 6.18 6.34
CA VAL A 5 19.72 7.32 6.37
C VAL A 5 20.52 8.53 5.92
N TRP A 6 20.21 9.01 4.71
CA TRP A 6 20.88 10.15 4.10
C TRP A 6 20.42 11.42 4.84
N PRO A 7 21.34 12.24 5.37
CA PRO A 7 20.97 13.44 6.09
C PRO A 7 20.37 14.45 5.10
N GLY A 8 19.03 14.51 5.03
CA GLY A 8 18.33 15.50 4.21
C GLY A 8 16.95 15.07 3.68
N MET A 9 16.60 13.78 3.68
CA MET A 9 15.27 13.34 3.23
C MET A 9 14.37 13.05 4.43
N ALA A 10 13.55 14.03 4.80
CA ALA A 10 12.44 13.80 5.72
C ALA A 10 11.36 12.98 4.99
N VAL A 11 11.24 11.70 5.32
CA VAL A 11 10.15 10.86 4.84
C VAL A 11 8.89 11.19 5.63
N LYS A 12 7.83 11.63 4.95
CA LYS A 12 6.50 11.79 5.55
C LYS A 12 5.58 10.70 5.03
N TRP A 13 5.10 9.86 5.93
CA TRP A 13 4.06 8.90 5.64
C TRP A 13 2.69 9.60 5.69
N ARG A 14 1.80 9.27 4.75
CA ARG A 14 0.39 9.68 4.79
C ARG A 14 -0.48 8.44 4.69
N LYS A 15 -1.60 8.40 5.40
CA LYS A 15 -2.65 7.40 5.17
C LYS A 15 -3.31 7.72 3.82
N VAL A 16 -3.38 6.74 2.94
CA VAL A 16 -4.03 6.83 1.63
C VAL A 16 -5.18 5.84 1.62
N ALA A 17 -6.32 6.26 1.08
CA ALA A 17 -7.47 5.38 0.90
C ALA A 17 -7.36 4.73 -0.48
N PHE A 18 -7.52 3.41 -0.52
CA PHE A 18 -7.55 2.61 -1.74
C PHE A 18 -8.91 1.93 -1.86
N THR A 19 -9.34 1.67 -3.09
CA THR A 19 -10.51 0.83 -3.35
C THR A 19 -10.05 -0.60 -3.56
N VAL A 20 -10.68 -1.56 -2.87
CA VAL A 20 -10.45 -2.98 -3.15
C VAL A 20 -11.02 -3.29 -4.53
N ASN A 21 -10.16 -3.64 -5.47
CA ASN A 21 -10.54 -3.99 -6.83
C ASN A 21 -10.92 -5.48 -6.94
N SER A 22 -10.11 -6.36 -6.34
CA SER A 22 -10.30 -7.81 -6.35
C SER A 22 -9.87 -8.43 -5.03
N THR A 23 -10.49 -9.55 -4.66
CA THR A 23 -10.07 -10.37 -3.50
C THR A 23 -9.77 -11.78 -3.97
N TRP A 24 -8.70 -12.36 -3.46
CA TRP A 24 -8.21 -13.67 -3.87
C TRP A 24 -8.27 -14.68 -2.71
N GLN A 25 -8.41 -15.96 -3.04
CA GLN A 25 -8.53 -17.04 -2.04
C GLN A 25 -7.24 -17.28 -1.24
N ASP A 26 -6.09 -16.82 -1.74
CA ASP A 26 -4.80 -16.92 -1.07
C ASP A 26 -4.59 -15.84 0.01
N GLY A 27 -5.59 -14.98 0.24
CA GLY A 27 -5.53 -13.92 1.24
C GLY A 27 -4.90 -12.63 0.74
N THR A 28 -4.69 -12.50 -0.57
CA THR A 28 -4.25 -11.25 -1.20
C THR A 28 -5.43 -10.49 -1.81
N VAL A 29 -5.21 -9.20 -2.08
CA VAL A 29 -6.14 -8.33 -2.77
C VAL A 29 -5.40 -7.47 -3.78
N ASP A 30 -6.12 -7.05 -4.82
CA ASP A 30 -5.64 -5.98 -5.69
C ASP A 30 -6.31 -4.67 -5.30
N LEU A 31 -5.52 -3.62 -5.19
CA LEU A 31 -5.97 -2.29 -4.83
C LEU A 31 -5.97 -1.38 -6.06
N TRP A 32 -7.05 -0.63 -6.22
CA TRP A 32 -7.13 0.47 -7.15
C TRP A 32 -6.83 1.78 -6.45
N ASP A 33 -5.82 2.49 -6.95
CA ASP A 33 -5.53 3.86 -6.55
C ASP A 33 -6.08 4.84 -7.60
N GLU A 34 -7.19 5.49 -7.27
CA GLU A 34 -7.86 6.45 -8.16
C GLU A 34 -6.98 7.68 -8.45
N GLY A 35 -6.22 8.14 -7.45
CA GLY A 35 -5.42 9.36 -7.55
C GLY A 35 -4.24 9.24 -8.52
N ASN A 36 -3.67 8.06 -8.65
CA ASN A 36 -2.55 7.75 -9.55
C ASN A 36 -2.99 6.91 -10.75
N HIS A 37 -4.28 6.51 -10.80
CA HIS A 37 -4.85 5.69 -11.86
C HIS A 37 -4.07 4.39 -12.09
N ALA A 38 -3.75 3.71 -10.98
CA ALA A 38 -2.83 2.59 -10.94
C ALA A 38 -3.41 1.39 -10.19
N LEU A 39 -3.11 0.20 -10.69
CA LEU A 39 -3.40 -1.08 -10.03
C LEU A 39 -2.19 -1.53 -9.23
N ILE A 40 -2.43 -1.91 -7.97
CA ILE A 40 -1.43 -2.49 -7.08
C ILE A 40 -1.89 -3.91 -6.78
N GLU A 41 -1.15 -4.90 -7.26
CA GLU A 41 -1.56 -6.30 -7.22
C GLU A 41 -0.91 -7.06 -6.05
N ASN A 42 -1.56 -8.13 -5.61
CA ASN A 42 -1.03 -9.08 -4.62
C ASN A 42 -0.69 -8.47 -3.25
N VAL A 43 -1.47 -7.50 -2.78
CA VAL A 43 -1.32 -6.92 -1.44
C VAL A 43 -1.91 -7.88 -0.41
N ALA A 44 -1.20 -8.16 0.68
CA ALA A 44 -1.74 -9.03 1.72
C ALA A 44 -2.91 -8.34 2.43
N ALA A 45 -4.06 -9.02 2.52
CA ALA A 45 -5.24 -8.46 3.19
C ALA A 45 -4.97 -8.12 4.67
N SER A 46 -4.05 -8.83 5.30
CA SER A 46 -3.59 -8.59 6.67
C SER A 46 -2.88 -7.25 6.88
N GLU A 47 -2.44 -6.57 5.82
CA GLU A 47 -1.81 -5.24 5.87
C GLU A 47 -2.83 -4.11 5.77
N LEU A 48 -4.11 -4.44 5.56
CA LEU A 48 -5.18 -3.47 5.40
C LEU A 48 -5.90 -3.20 6.72
N GLU A 49 -6.17 -1.93 6.97
CA GLU A 49 -7.01 -1.48 8.08
C GLU A 49 -8.31 -0.91 7.52
N VAL A 50 -9.44 -1.47 7.94
CA VAL A 50 -10.77 -0.91 7.62
C VAL A 50 -10.95 0.35 8.45
N ILE A 51 -11.14 1.49 7.76
CA ILE A 51 -11.32 2.82 8.37
C ILE A 51 -12.80 3.11 8.58
#